data_AF-A0A7C2L4J9-F1
#
_entry.id   AF-A0A7C2L4J9-F1
#
_cell.length_a   1.000
_cell.length_b   1.000
_cell.length_c   1.000
_cell.angle_alpha   90.00
_cell.angle_beta   90.00
_cell.angle_gamma   90.00
#
_symmetry.space_group_name_H-M   'P 1'
#
loop_
_entity.id
_entity.type
_entity.pdbx_description
1 polymer ?
#
loop_
_entity_poly.entity_id
_entity_poly.type
_entity_poly.pdbx_seq_one_letter_code
_entity_poly.pdbx_strand_id
1 'polypeptide(L)'
;PILFLILAIVVLAFGLHFLGDLHRAAIGFGMAARFFAQGDLSFGARYLIGHALLLALSVAMICVIFGVVFSWIGLYRGRLVRFIWWGFERITAPLRRVVPPIGMFDLTPLVAYFALLILSWLVQVAFFG
;
A
#
# COMPACT_ATOMS: atom_id res chain seq x y z
N PRO A 1 26.84 2.69 -9.77
CA PRO A 1 26.17 3.37 -10.91
C PRO A 1 24.82 2.74 -11.29
N ILE A 2 24.74 1.43 -11.56
CA ILE A 2 23.49 0.77 -12.03
C ILE A 2 22.47 0.56 -10.90
N LEU A 3 22.88 0.09 -9.73
CA LEU A 3 21.98 -0.14 -8.58
C LEU A 3 21.21 1.13 -8.17
N PHE A 4 21.87 2.29 -8.21
CA PHE A 4 21.24 3.58 -7.93
C PHE A 4 20.16 3.93 -8.95
N LEU A 5 20.37 3.61 -10.23
CA LEU A 5 19.36 3.81 -11.27
C LEU A 5 18.15 2.90 -11.04
N ILE A 6 18.38 1.62 -10.75
CA ILE A 6 17.30 0.67 -10.43
C ILE A 6 16.50 1.18 -9.24
N LEU A 7 17.18 1.58 -8.16
CA LEU A 7 16.53 2.09 -6.96
C LEU A 7 15.72 3.36 -7.26
N ALA A 8 16.29 4.29 -8.02
CA ALA A 8 15.60 5.53 -8.41
C ALA A 8 14.36 5.23 -9.25
N ILE A 9 14.44 4.31 -10.21
CA ILE A 9 13.31 3.88 -11.03
C ILE A 9 12.24 3.21 -10.16
N VAL A 10 12.61 2.32 -9.24
CA VAL A 10 11.68 1.68 -8.32
C VAL A 10 10.98 2.73 -7.45
N VAL A 11 11.74 3.59 -6.76
CA VAL A 11 11.18 4.65 -5.91
C VAL A 11 10.28 5.59 -6.71
N LEU A 12 10.67 5.96 -7.93
CA LEU A 12 9.88 6.82 -8.79
C LEU A 12 8.59 6.13 -9.25
N ALA A 13 8.69 4.89 -9.76
CA ALA A 13 7.53 4.14 -10.25
C ALA A 13 6.49 3.92 -9.15
N PHE A 14 6.95 3.47 -7.97
CA PHE A 14 6.06 3.26 -6.82
C PHE A 14 5.56 4.58 -6.21
N GLY A 15 6.39 5.62 -6.22
CA GLY A 15 5.99 6.96 -5.79
C GLY A 15 4.89 7.55 -6.67
N LEU A 16 5.01 7.41 -7.99
CA LEU A 16 3.99 7.85 -8.95
C LEU A 16 2.71 7.00 -8.84
N HIS A 17 2.84 5.69 -8.66
CA HIS A 17 1.69 4.82 -8.42
C HIS A 17 0.90 5.27 -7.18
N PHE A 18 1.61 5.53 -6.08
CA PHE A 18 1.00 6.03 -4.85
C PHE A 18 0.34 7.40 -5.03
N LEU A 19 0.97 8.30 -5.78
CA LEU A 19 0.36 9.59 -6.09
C LEU A 19 -0.96 9.42 -6.85
N GLY A 20 -1.03 8.43 -7.75
CA GLY A 20 -2.26 8.01 -8.41
C GLY A 20 -3.31 7.47 -7.42
N ASP A 21 -2.92 6.64 -6.45
CA ASP A 21 -3.81 6.15 -5.39
C ASP A 21 -4.37 7.28 -4.54
N LEU A 22 -3.51 8.22 -4.14
CA LEU A 22 -3.91 9.39 -3.35
C LEU A 22 -4.89 10.27 -4.12
N HIS A 23 -4.62 10.50 -5.42
CA HIS A 23 -5.53 11.25 -6.28
C HIS A 23 -6.89 10.55 -6.42
N ARG A 24 -6.90 9.23 -6.63
CA ARG A 24 -8.13 8.42 -6.69
C ARG A 24 -8.91 8.49 -5.38
N ALA A 25 -8.22 8.38 -4.23
CA ALA A 25 -8.84 8.51 -2.92
C ALA A 25 -9.46 9.91 -2.72
N ALA A 26 -8.75 10.97 -3.11
CA ALA A 26 -9.25 12.34 -3.02
C ALA A 26 -10.52 12.56 -3.85
N ILE A 27 -10.55 12.07 -5.10
CA ILE A 27 -11.75 12.09 -5.94
C ILE A 27 -12.88 11.28 -5.28
N GLY A 28 -12.57 10.08 -4.79
CA GLY A 28 -13.53 9.20 -4.13
C GLY A 28 -14.19 9.82 -2.90
N PHE A 29 -13.41 10.48 -2.05
CA PHE A 29 -13.94 11.23 -0.91
C PHE A 29 -14.78 12.43 -1.34
N GLY A 30 -14.38 13.13 -2.41
CA GLY A 30 -15.19 14.17 -3.03
C GLY A 30 -16.54 13.63 -3.52
N MET A 31 -16.55 12.48 -4.19
CA MET A 31 -17.77 11.82 -4.64
C MET A 31 -18.66 11.39 -3.47
N ALA A 32 -18.07 10.82 -2.40
CA ALA A 32 -18.79 10.48 -1.18
C ALA A 32 -19.49 11.71 -0.58
N ALA A 33 -18.76 12.83 -0.45
CA ALA A 33 -19.31 14.09 0.06
C ALA A 33 -20.48 14.61 -0.80
N ARG A 34 -20.38 14.47 -2.14
CA ARG A 34 -21.47 14.84 -3.05
C ARG A 34 -22.72 13.99 -2.86
N PHE A 35 -22.59 12.67 -2.69
CA PHE A 35 -23.74 11.80 -2.43
C PHE A 35 -24.41 12.13 -1.08
N PHE A 36 -23.62 12.38 -0.03
CA PHE A 36 -24.16 12.82 1.25
C PHE A 36 -24.90 14.16 1.13
N ALA A 37 -24.35 15.12 0.37
CA ALA A 37 -25.00 16.41 0.14
C ALA A 37 -26.33 16.28 -0.63
N GLN A 38 -26.49 15.22 -1.43
CA GLN A 38 -27.72 14.90 -2.16
C GLN A 38 -28.71 14.08 -1.32
N GLY A 39 -28.37 13.74 -0.08
CA GLY A 39 -29.20 12.93 0.81
C GLY A 39 -29.07 11.41 0.59
N ASP A 40 -28.18 10.96 -0.28
CA ASP A 40 -27.93 9.54 -0.51
C ASP A 40 -26.84 9.02 0.44
N LEU A 41 -27.27 8.60 1.62
CA LEU A 41 -26.37 8.06 2.66
C LEU A 41 -25.74 6.73 2.24
N SER A 42 -26.44 5.93 1.44
CA SER A 42 -26.01 4.58 1.09
C SER A 42 -24.80 4.62 0.14
N PHE A 43 -24.91 5.37 -0.95
CA PHE A 43 -23.81 5.55 -1.90
C PHE A 43 -22.69 6.39 -1.30
N GLY A 44 -23.01 7.42 -0.50
CA GLY A 44 -22.01 8.22 0.21
C GLY A 44 -21.13 7.35 1.12
N ALA A 45 -21.74 6.49 1.94
CA ALA A 45 -21.01 5.58 2.83
C ALA A 45 -20.19 4.55 2.05
N ARG A 46 -20.76 3.96 0.98
CA ARG A 46 -20.05 3.00 0.11
C ARG A 46 -18.77 3.63 -0.47
N TYR A 47 -18.86 4.83 -1.03
CA TYR A 47 -17.69 5.52 -1.60
C TYR A 47 -16.66 5.92 -0.54
N LEU A 48 -17.11 6.43 0.62
CA LEU A 48 -16.22 6.81 1.71
C LEU A 48 -15.41 5.62 2.21
N ILE A 49 -16.09 4.53 2.54
CA ILE A 49 -15.46 3.33 3.11
C ILE A 49 -14.57 2.65 2.07
N GLY A 50 -15.05 2.48 0.83
CA GLY A 50 -14.28 1.85 -0.24
C GLY A 50 -12.96 2.58 -0.50
N HIS A 51 -12.98 3.91 -0.65
CA HIS A 51 -11.76 4.67 -0.89
C HIS A 51 -10.86 4.78 0.35
N ALA A 52 -11.42 4.82 1.56
CA ALA A 52 -10.64 4.77 2.79
C ALA A 52 -9.86 3.44 2.92
N LEU A 53 -10.52 2.32 2.62
CA LEU A 53 -9.89 1.00 2.62
C LEU A 53 -8.80 0.89 1.55
N LEU A 54 -9.07 1.35 0.33
CA LEU A 54 -8.07 1.33 -0.75
C LEU A 54 -6.85 2.19 -0.42
N LEU A 55 -7.05 3.37 0.17
CA LEU A 55 -5.95 4.22 0.62
C LEU A 55 -5.13 3.55 1.73
N ALA A 56 -5.79 2.90 2.70
CA ALA A 56 -5.10 2.16 3.76
C ALA A 56 -4.26 1.00 3.21
N LEU A 57 -4.79 0.26 2.23
CA LEU A 57 -4.05 -0.82 1.55
C LEU A 57 -2.87 -0.27 0.74
N SER A 58 -3.04 0.88 0.09
CA SER A 58 -1.95 1.57 -0.61
C SER A 58 -0.81 1.98 0.33
N VAL A 59 -1.15 2.53 1.51
CA VAL A 59 -0.16 2.82 2.57
C VAL A 59 0.53 1.56 3.08
N ALA A 60 -0.19 0.45 3.21
CA ALA A 60 0.41 -0.85 3.57
C ALA A 60 1.40 -1.33 2.50
N MET A 61 1.06 -1.19 1.21
CA MET A 61 1.95 -1.49 0.09
C MET A 61 3.21 -0.62 0.08
N ILE A 62 3.09 0.69 0.41
CA ILE A 62 4.25 1.57 0.64
C ILE A 62 5.15 0.96 1.72
N CYS A 63 4.59 0.58 2.86
CA CYS A 63 5.39 0.08 3.97
C CYS A 63 6.20 -1.16 3.55
N VAL A 64 5.59 -2.05 2.76
CA VAL A 64 6.24 -3.24 2.19
C VAL A 64 7.39 -2.86 1.25
N ILE A 65 7.11 -2.03 0.23
CA ILE A 65 8.11 -1.66 -0.79
C ILE A 65 9.25 -0.85 -0.21
N PHE A 66 8.94 0.18 0.57
CA PHE A 66 9.96 1.03 1.18
C PHE A 66 10.73 0.28 2.28
N GLY A 67 10.12 -0.69 2.97
CA GLY A 67 10.84 -1.57 3.90
C GLY A 67 11.93 -2.38 3.19
N VAL A 68 11.62 -2.96 2.02
CA VAL A 68 12.61 -3.65 1.18
C VAL A 68 13.71 -2.67 0.71
N VAL A 69 13.32 -1.52 0.16
CA VAL A 69 14.26 -0.48 -0.28
C VAL A 69 15.19 -0.05 0.85
N PHE A 70 14.66 0.22 2.04
CA PHE A 70 15.44 0.62 3.22
C PHE A 70 16.39 -0.47 3.68
N SER A 71 16.00 -1.75 3.58
CA SER A 71 16.88 -2.88 3.88
C SER A 71 18.11 -2.92 2.96
N TRP A 72 17.95 -2.61 1.66
CA TRP A 72 19.05 -2.61 0.69
C TRP A 72 20.04 -1.48 0.89
N ILE A 73 19.57 -0.30 1.30
CA ILE A 73 20.41 0.88 1.52
C ILE A 73 20.85 1.05 2.99
N GLY A 74 20.43 0.15 3.88
CA GLY A 74 20.76 0.20 5.32
C GLY A 74 20.16 1.41 6.05
N LEU A 75 18.94 1.84 5.69
CA LEU A 75 18.29 3.01 6.28
C LEU A 75 17.38 2.62 7.45
N TYR A 76 17.77 3.05 8.67
CA TYR A 76 17.06 2.68 9.91
C TYR A 76 16.62 3.89 10.77
N ARG A 77 17.05 5.11 10.43
CA ARG A 77 16.86 6.31 11.26
C ARG A 77 15.83 7.26 10.66
N GLY A 78 15.05 7.90 11.52
CA GLY A 78 14.03 8.91 11.16
C GLY A 78 12.61 8.51 11.54
N ARG A 79 11.73 9.50 11.77
CA ARG A 79 10.33 9.25 12.17
C ARG A 79 9.57 8.46 11.10
N LEU A 80 9.67 8.89 9.84
CA LEU A 80 9.01 8.24 8.71
C LEU A 80 9.58 6.82 8.47
N VAL A 81 10.89 6.65 8.57
CA VAL A 81 11.56 5.36 8.41
C VAL A 81 11.08 4.37 9.48
N ARG A 82 10.95 4.80 10.74
CA ARG A 82 10.39 3.96 11.81
C ARG A 82 8.92 3.59 11.57
N PHE A 83 8.11 4.51 11.05
CA PHE A 83 6.73 4.21 10.69
C PHE A 83 6.65 3.14 9.60
N ILE A 84 7.47 3.28 8.54
CA ILE A 84 7.55 2.30 7.46
C ILE A 84 8.01 0.93 7.99
N TRP A 85 9.06 0.89 8.82
CA TRP A 85 9.53 -0.36 9.45
C TRP A 85 8.47 -1.00 10.35
N TRP A 86 7.73 -0.19 11.12
CA TRP A 86 6.63 -0.68 11.94
C TRP A 86 5.54 -1.34 11.08
N GLY A 87 5.13 -0.70 9.99
CA GLY A 87 4.16 -1.26 9.05
C GLY A 87 4.70 -2.52 8.36
N PHE A 88 5.92 -2.45 7.86
CA PHE A 88 6.61 -3.57 7.20
C PHE A 88 6.65 -4.81 8.08
N GLU A 89 7.12 -4.68 9.32
CA GLU A 89 7.21 -5.82 10.25
C GLU A 89 5.83 -6.30 10.65
N ARG A 90 4.86 -5.40 10.86
CA ARG A 90 3.49 -5.81 11.20
C ARG A 90 2.82 -6.64 10.11
N ILE A 91 3.12 -6.35 8.84
CA ILE A 91 2.58 -7.08 7.68
C ILE A 91 3.35 -8.38 7.43
N THR A 92 4.69 -8.34 7.49
CA THR A 92 5.53 -9.48 7.08
C THR A 92 5.74 -10.51 8.19
N ALA A 93 5.84 -10.12 9.47
CA ALA A 93 6.05 -11.04 10.59
C ALA A 93 5.05 -12.21 10.66
N PRO A 94 3.72 -12.02 10.50
CA PRO A 94 2.80 -13.15 10.49
C PRO A 94 3.00 -14.05 9.26
N LEU A 95 3.36 -13.47 8.11
CA LEU A 95 3.57 -14.20 6.86
C LEU A 95 4.85 -15.04 6.87
N ARG A 96 5.90 -14.62 7.58
CA ARG A 96 7.14 -15.41 7.79
C ARG A 96 6.89 -16.77 8.45
N ARG A 97 5.73 -16.97 9.09
CA ARG A 97 5.33 -18.26 9.69
C ARG A 97 4.82 -19.26 8.65
N VAL A 98 4.39 -18.79 7.48
CA VAL A 98 3.76 -19.58 6.42
C VAL A 98 4.66 -19.64 5.18
N VAL A 99 5.36 -18.54 4.87
CA VAL A 99 6.27 -18.45 3.75
C VAL A 99 7.60 -19.11 4.14
N PRO A 100 7.98 -20.25 3.53
CA PRO A 100 9.26 -20.88 3.82
C PRO A 100 10.40 -20.00 3.30
N PRO A 101 11.53 -19.88 4.02
CA PRO A 101 12.70 -19.20 3.52
C PRO A 101 13.27 -19.95 2.30
N ILE A 102 13.57 -19.23 1.21
CA ILE A 102 14.22 -19.80 0.03
C ILE A 102 15.69 -19.37 0.03
N GLY A 103 16.54 -20.27 0.53
CA GLY A 103 17.97 -19.98 0.71
C GLY A 103 18.19 -18.80 1.67
N MET A 104 18.93 -17.78 1.21
CA MET A 104 19.19 -16.55 1.97
C MET A 104 18.16 -15.44 1.68
N PHE A 105 17.21 -15.66 0.77
CA PHE A 105 16.28 -14.62 0.33
C PHE A 105 14.97 -14.69 1.10
N ASP A 106 14.58 -13.57 1.72
CA ASP A 106 13.25 -13.40 2.31
C ASP A 106 12.25 -13.03 1.20
N LEU A 107 11.44 -14.01 0.77
CA LEU A 107 10.36 -13.79 -0.20
C LEU A 107 9.08 -13.25 0.43
N THR A 108 9.02 -13.14 1.76
CA THR A 108 7.83 -12.68 2.48
C THR A 108 7.33 -11.31 2.00
N PRO A 109 8.19 -10.30 1.73
CA PRO A 109 7.72 -9.01 1.22
C PRO A 109 7.02 -9.12 -0.14
N LEU A 110 7.48 -10.02 -1.01
CA LEU A 110 6.85 -10.25 -2.31
C LEU A 110 5.46 -10.88 -2.14
N VAL A 111 5.35 -11.91 -1.30
CA VAL A 111 4.08 -12.55 -0.98
C VAL A 111 3.11 -11.56 -0.34
N ALA A 112 3.60 -10.74 0.61
CA ALA A 112 2.81 -9.69 1.25
C ALA A 112 2.25 -8.70 0.22
N TYR A 113 3.09 -8.26 -0.72
CA TYR A 113 2.68 -7.33 -1.76
C TYR A 113 1.57 -7.91 -2.65
N PHE A 114 1.71 -9.16 -3.12
CA PHE A 114 0.66 -9.81 -3.90
C PHE A 114 -0.63 -10.03 -3.12
N ALA A 115 -0.55 -10.40 -1.84
CA ALA A 115 -1.73 -10.51 -0.98
C ALA A 115 -2.48 -9.17 -0.86
N LEU A 116 -1.74 -8.07 -0.69
CA LEU A 116 -2.32 -6.72 -0.65
C LEU A 116 -2.93 -6.31 -1.99
N LEU A 117 -2.33 -6.69 -3.13
CA LEU A 117 -2.92 -6.47 -4.45
C LEU A 117 -4.25 -7.19 -4.62
N ILE A 118 -4.32 -8.47 -4.23
CA ILE A 118 -5.56 -9.25 -4.29
C ILE A 118 -6.61 -8.61 -3.39
N LEU A 119 -6.25 -8.21 -2.17
CA LEU A 119 -7.16 -7.56 -1.24
C LEU A 119 -7.67 -6.21 -1.79
N SER A 120 -6.81 -5.42 -2.42
CA SER A 120 -7.19 -4.16 -3.08
C SER A 120 -8.18 -4.42 -4.22
N TRP A 121 -7.94 -5.45 -5.03
CA TRP A 121 -8.87 -5.84 -6.09
C TRP A 121 -10.23 -6.30 -5.52
N LEU A 122 -10.24 -7.09 -4.45
CA LEU A 122 -11.48 -7.52 -3.79
C LEU A 122 -12.28 -6.32 -3.25
N VAL A 123 -11.60 -5.34 -2.63
CA VAL A 123 -12.26 -4.10 -2.17
C VAL A 123 -12.82 -3.33 -3.36
N GLN A 124 -12.08 -3.24 -4.48
CA GLN A 124 -12.58 -2.57 -5.68
C GLN A 124 -13.86 -3.21 -6.21
N VAL A 125 -13.87 -4.54 -6.35
CA VAL A 125 -15.04 -5.27 -6.83
C VAL A 125 -16.21 -5.14 -5.85
N ALA A 126 -15.99 -5.30 -4.54
CA ALA A 126 -17.06 -5.24 -3.55
C ALA A 126 -17.72 -3.83 -3.46
N PHE A 127 -16.91 -2.77 -3.54
CA PHE A 127 -17.40 -1.41 -3.34
C PHE A 127 -17.75 -0.66 -4.63
N PHE A 128 -17.24 -1.09 -5.79
CA PHE A 128 -17.43 -0.36 -7.06
C PHE A 128 -17.81 -1.25 -8.25
N GLY A 129 -17.87 -2.58 -8.08
CA GLY A 129 -18.57 -3.50 -8.98
C GLY A 129 -20.07 -3.49 -8.72
#